data_AF-A0A534MGS9-F1
#
_entry.id   AF-A0A534MGS9-F1
#
_cell.length_a   1.000
_cell.length_b   1.000
_cell.length_c   1.000
_cell.angle_alpha   90.00
_cell.angle_beta   90.00
_cell.angle_gamma   90.00
#
_symmetry.space_group_name_H-M   'P 1'
#
loop_
_entity.id
_entity.type
_entity.pdbx_description
1 polymer ?
#
loop_
_entity_poly.entity_id
_entity_poly.type
_entity_poly.pdbx_seq_one_letter_code
_entity_poly.pdbx_strand_id
1 'polypeptide(L)'
;MAEEIGSAQESLAWNPGRDTVHADAEAPAEVLLEPIFWSLFSLGGFITAFLFPVTLFLLFFAAPFHLWPTDPAAYSTFVGHWKEPLVRLFFFVLIGGSLFHGTHRLKFMLMDAGFKGRSAEAFLDVILNGVAIFGSLGALFYAVRGWLF
;
A
#
# COMPACT_ATOMS: atom_id res chain seq x y z
N MET A 1 -52.81 -20.04 -30.60
CA MET A 1 -52.55 -19.65 -29.19
C MET A 1 -51.05 -19.38 -29.11
N ALA A 2 -50.64 -18.22 -29.60
CA ALA A 2 -49.25 -17.76 -29.54
C ALA A 2 -49.21 -16.69 -28.45
N GLU A 3 -48.44 -16.96 -27.41
CA GLU A 3 -48.19 -16.06 -26.30
C GLU A 3 -47.34 -14.91 -26.84
N GLU A 4 -47.90 -13.68 -26.85
CA GLU A 4 -47.13 -12.49 -27.14
C GLU A 4 -46.08 -12.30 -26.05
N ILE A 5 -44.82 -12.41 -26.44
CA ILE A 5 -43.68 -12.01 -25.62
C ILE A 5 -43.72 -10.48 -25.58
N GLY A 6 -44.42 -9.94 -24.58
CA GLY A 6 -44.53 -8.51 -24.36
C GLY A 6 -43.13 -7.91 -24.29
N SER A 7 -42.89 -6.88 -25.10
CA SER A 7 -41.68 -6.06 -24.99
C SER A 7 -41.54 -5.62 -23.54
N ALA A 8 -40.40 -5.91 -22.92
CA ALA A 8 -40.09 -5.39 -21.60
C ALA A 8 -40.13 -3.87 -21.72
N GLN A 9 -41.23 -3.26 -21.27
CA GLN A 9 -41.31 -1.82 -21.13
C GLN A 9 -40.23 -1.44 -20.14
N GLU A 10 -39.13 -0.89 -20.65
CA GLU A 10 -38.17 -0.19 -19.80
C GLU A 10 -38.95 0.87 -19.05
N SER A 11 -39.09 0.64 -17.75
CA SER A 11 -39.77 1.56 -16.85
C SER A 11 -39.07 2.92 -16.95
N LEU A 12 -39.81 3.92 -17.43
CA LEU A 12 -39.47 5.34 -17.34
C LEU A 12 -39.55 5.87 -15.91
N ALA A 13 -39.87 5.02 -14.92
CA ALA A 13 -39.79 5.42 -13.52
C ALA A 13 -38.36 5.87 -13.21
N TRP A 14 -38.27 7.05 -12.62
CA TRP A 14 -37.02 7.63 -12.14
C TRP A 14 -36.27 6.58 -11.30
N ASN A 15 -35.07 6.20 -11.76
CA ASN A 15 -34.18 5.29 -11.06
C ASN A 15 -32.99 6.12 -10.56
N PRO A 16 -32.88 6.40 -9.25
CA PRO A 16 -31.76 7.17 -8.71
C PRO A 16 -30.40 6.54 -9.01
N GLY A 17 -30.35 5.20 -9.11
CA GLY A 17 -29.14 4.46 -9.42
C GLY A 17 -28.61 4.68 -10.84
N ARG A 18 -29.42 5.27 -11.72
CA ARG A 18 -29.04 5.57 -13.11
C ARG A 18 -28.23 6.87 -13.22
N ASP A 19 -28.43 7.81 -12.30
CA ASP A 19 -27.70 9.10 -12.26
C ASP A 19 -26.51 9.09 -11.27
N THR A 20 -26.44 8.11 -10.35
CA THR A 20 -25.46 8.11 -9.24
C THR A 20 -24.17 7.35 -9.49
N VAL A 21 -24.04 6.61 -10.60
CA VAL A 21 -22.83 5.83 -10.94
C VAL A 21 -22.39 6.11 -12.37
N HIS A 22 -22.32 7.37 -12.74
CA HIS A 22 -21.45 7.79 -13.81
C HIS A 22 -20.15 8.26 -13.15
N ALA A 23 -19.05 7.54 -13.38
CA ALA A 23 -17.74 8.14 -13.19
C ALA A 23 -17.68 9.29 -14.18
N ASP A 24 -17.80 10.52 -13.70
CA ASP A 24 -17.68 11.70 -14.54
C ASP A 24 -16.40 11.56 -15.36
N ALA A 25 -16.51 11.58 -16.69
CA ALA A 25 -15.36 11.43 -17.57
C ALA A 25 -14.32 12.54 -17.37
N GLU A 26 -14.73 13.65 -16.75
CA GLU A 26 -13.93 14.80 -16.35
C GLU A 26 -13.72 14.89 -14.83
N ALA A 27 -13.61 13.76 -14.14
CA ALA A 27 -13.27 13.76 -12.72
C ALA A 27 -11.88 14.40 -12.50
N PRO A 28 -11.74 15.37 -11.57
CA PRO A 28 -10.45 15.96 -11.26
C PRO A 28 -9.47 14.88 -10.78
N ALA A 29 -8.17 15.05 -11.06
CA ALA A 29 -7.15 14.01 -10.83
C ALA A 29 -7.12 13.49 -9.38
N GLU A 30 -7.52 14.30 -8.40
CA GLU A 30 -7.67 13.89 -7.00
C GLU A 30 -8.63 12.70 -6.83
N VAL A 31 -9.75 12.69 -7.57
CA VAL A 31 -10.78 11.64 -7.54
C VAL A 31 -10.25 10.32 -8.12
N LEU A 32 -9.30 10.39 -9.05
CA LEU A 32 -8.69 9.19 -9.66
C LEU A 32 -7.53 8.62 -8.83
N LEU A 33 -6.83 9.44 -8.07
CA LEU A 33 -5.69 9.00 -7.26
C LEU A 33 -6.11 8.36 -5.94
N GLU A 34 -7.24 8.79 -5.37
CA GLU A 34 -7.74 8.27 -4.10
C GLU A 34 -7.93 6.73 -4.10
N PRO A 35 -8.55 6.10 -5.12
CA PRO A 35 -8.61 4.64 -5.23
C PRO A 35 -7.24 3.95 -5.29
N ILE A 36 -6.24 4.59 -5.91
CA ILE A 36 -4.88 4.04 -6.00
C ILE A 36 -4.21 4.02 -4.63
N PHE A 37 -4.27 5.13 -3.89
CA PHE A 37 -3.71 5.20 -2.53
C PHE A 37 -4.42 4.22 -1.59
N TRP A 38 -5.74 4.08 -1.69
CA TRP A 38 -6.50 3.08 -0.94
C TRP A 38 -6.11 1.64 -1.28
N SER A 39 -5.86 1.36 -2.56
CA SER A 39 -5.40 0.04 -3.03
C SER A 39 -4.01 -0.28 -2.50
N LEU A 40 -3.07 0.68 -2.55
CA LEU A 40 -1.72 0.55 -1.98
C LEU A 40 -1.75 0.37 -0.46
N PHE A 41 -2.61 1.11 0.25
CA PHE A 41 -2.84 0.94 1.68
C PHE A 41 -3.32 -0.48 2.02
N SER A 42 -4.28 -1.01 1.24
CA SER A 42 -4.89 -2.33 1.47
C SER A 42 -3.90 -3.46 1.19
N LEU A 43 -3.23 -3.42 0.03
CA LEU A 43 -2.20 -4.39 -0.33
C LEU A 43 -1.01 -4.33 0.64
N GLY A 44 -0.57 -3.12 0.99
CA GLY A 44 0.49 -2.90 1.97
C GLY A 44 0.12 -3.46 3.34
N GLY A 45 -1.13 -3.32 3.77
CA GLY A 45 -1.63 -3.89 5.02
C GLY A 45 -1.57 -5.40 5.04
N PHE A 46 -1.99 -6.05 3.95
CA PHE A 46 -1.85 -7.49 3.77
C PHE A 46 -0.38 -7.93 3.88
N ILE A 47 0.51 -7.33 3.08
CA ILE A 47 1.94 -7.65 3.09
C ILE A 47 2.53 -7.51 4.51
N THR A 48 2.25 -6.38 5.15
CA THR A 48 2.79 -6.04 6.48
C THR A 48 2.30 -7.02 7.53
N ALA A 49 1.01 -7.36 7.53
CA ALA A 49 0.42 -8.24 8.53
C ALA A 49 1.06 -9.64 8.55
N PHE A 50 1.41 -10.19 7.38
CA PHE A 50 2.00 -11.52 7.29
C PHE A 50 3.52 -11.52 7.42
N LEU A 51 4.20 -10.60 6.73
CA LEU A 51 5.65 -10.68 6.55
C LEU A 51 6.42 -9.91 7.62
N PHE A 52 5.92 -8.76 8.04
CA PHE A 52 6.64 -7.88 8.96
C PHE A 52 6.93 -8.54 10.33
N PRO A 53 5.99 -9.27 10.97
CA PRO A 53 6.26 -9.95 12.23
C PRO A 53 7.36 -11.01 12.12
N VAL A 54 7.33 -11.81 11.05
CA VAL A 54 8.33 -12.86 10.82
C VAL A 54 9.69 -12.25 10.51
N THR A 55 9.75 -11.18 9.70
CA THR A 55 10.99 -10.46 9.43
C THR A 55 11.58 -9.84 10.70
N LEU A 56 10.76 -9.21 11.54
CA LEU A 56 11.22 -8.67 12.82
C LEU A 56 11.76 -9.78 13.73
N PHE A 57 11.03 -10.90 13.83
CA PHE A 57 11.49 -12.05 14.60
C PHE A 57 12.86 -12.54 14.13
N LEU A 58 13.03 -12.79 12.83
CA LEU A 58 14.28 -13.31 12.28
C LEU A 58 15.45 -12.34 12.44
N LEU A 59 15.24 -11.05 12.18
CA LEU A 59 16.32 -10.06 12.22
C LEU A 59 16.70 -9.64 13.63
N PHE A 60 15.76 -9.60 14.58
CA PHE A 60 16.02 -8.99 15.90
C PHE A 60 15.92 -9.95 17.08
N PHE A 61 15.22 -11.09 16.95
CA PHE A 61 14.95 -11.97 18.08
C PHE A 61 15.56 -13.36 17.93
N ALA A 62 15.63 -13.91 16.71
CA ALA A 62 16.08 -15.28 16.50
C ALA A 62 17.51 -15.53 17.00
N ALA A 63 18.43 -14.59 16.76
CA ALA A 63 19.82 -14.73 17.20
C ALA A 63 20.03 -14.54 18.72
N PRO A 64 19.48 -13.47 19.37
CA PRO A 64 19.56 -13.33 20.83
C PRO A 64 18.97 -14.50 21.62
N PHE A 65 17.98 -15.21 21.07
CA PHE A 65 17.39 -16.39 21.71
C PHE A 65 18.00 -17.72 21.27
N HIS A 66 19.07 -17.71 20.48
CA HIS A 66 19.71 -18.92 19.95
C HIS A 66 18.76 -19.84 19.16
N LEU A 67 17.74 -19.25 18.51
CA LEU A 67 16.74 -19.94 17.69
C LEU A 67 17.15 -20.04 16.21
N TRP A 68 18.34 -19.55 15.87
CA TRP A 68 18.92 -19.63 14.53
C TRP A 68 20.42 -19.95 14.62
N PRO A 69 21.00 -20.72 13.68
CA PRO A 69 22.40 -21.11 13.72
C PRO A 69 23.39 -19.95 13.53
N THR A 70 22.93 -18.84 12.93
CA THR A 70 23.71 -17.63 12.67
C THR A 70 22.88 -16.40 13.05
N ASP A 71 23.50 -15.22 13.07
CA ASP A 71 22.76 -13.96 13.17
C ASP A 71 22.34 -13.48 11.77
N PRO A 72 21.04 -13.54 11.41
CA PRO A 72 20.59 -13.11 10.08
C PRO A 72 20.76 -11.62 9.82
N ALA A 73 20.84 -10.80 10.88
CA ALA A 73 21.06 -9.37 10.79
C ALA A 73 22.56 -8.99 10.80
N ALA A 74 23.45 -9.93 11.08
CA ALA A 74 24.88 -9.69 10.97
C ALA A 74 25.24 -9.30 9.53
N TYR A 75 25.99 -8.22 9.37
CA TYR A 75 26.30 -7.63 8.07
C TYR A 75 26.86 -8.64 7.05
N SER A 76 27.79 -9.51 7.47
CA SER A 76 28.41 -10.53 6.62
C SER A 76 27.42 -11.59 6.13
N THR A 77 26.44 -11.96 6.96
CA THR A 77 25.38 -12.89 6.60
C THR A 77 24.37 -12.22 5.68
N PHE A 78 23.89 -11.03 6.06
CA PHE A 78 22.89 -10.29 5.29
C PHE A 78 23.39 -9.91 3.90
N VAL A 79 24.63 -9.43 3.76
CA VAL A 79 25.20 -9.08 2.44
C VAL A 79 25.34 -10.30 1.53
N GLY A 80 25.50 -11.50 2.09
CA GLY A 80 25.46 -12.75 1.34
C GLY A 80 24.09 -12.97 0.69
N HIS A 81 23.03 -12.90 1.49
CA HIS A 81 21.64 -13.04 1.03
C HIS A 81 21.19 -11.88 0.13
N TRP A 82 21.70 -10.67 0.37
CA TRP A 82 21.36 -9.51 -0.43
C TRP A 82 21.78 -9.66 -1.90
N LYS A 83 22.62 -10.64 -2.27
CA LYS A 83 22.92 -10.93 -3.68
C LYS A 83 21.74 -11.59 -4.41
N GLU A 84 20.82 -12.20 -3.68
CA GLU A 84 19.69 -12.93 -4.24
C GLU A 84 18.58 -11.96 -4.68
N PRO A 85 18.12 -12.01 -5.96
CA PRO A 85 17.07 -11.11 -6.46
C PRO A 85 15.77 -11.17 -5.66
N LEU A 86 15.40 -12.36 -5.18
CA LEU A 86 14.18 -12.56 -4.40
C LEU A 86 14.24 -11.87 -3.04
N VAL A 87 15.41 -11.87 -2.37
CA VAL A 87 15.59 -11.17 -1.09
C VAL A 87 15.42 -9.66 -1.28
N ARG A 88 15.94 -9.10 -2.36
CA ARG A 88 15.78 -7.67 -2.68
C ARG A 88 14.34 -7.31 -2.99
N LEU A 89 13.68 -8.12 -3.83
CA LEU A 89 12.26 -7.94 -4.16
C LEU A 89 11.41 -8.03 -2.89
N PHE A 90 11.71 -8.99 -2.02
CA PHE A 90 11.05 -9.15 -0.72
C PHE A 90 11.15 -7.88 0.11
N PHE A 91 12.37 -7.34 0.32
CA PHE A 91 12.53 -6.12 1.11
C PHE A 91 11.93 -4.88 0.43
N PHE A 92 11.98 -4.77 -0.89
CA PHE A 92 11.29 -3.68 -1.60
C PHE A 92 9.78 -3.72 -1.34
N VAL A 93 9.14 -4.88 -1.53
CA VAL A 93 7.70 -5.05 -1.35
C VAL A 93 7.32 -4.87 0.12
N LEU A 94 8.10 -5.42 1.05
CA LEU A 94 7.84 -5.30 2.49
C LEU A 94 7.97 -3.86 2.96
N ILE A 95 9.06 -3.17 2.62
CA ILE A 95 9.30 -1.79 3.03
C ILE A 95 8.28 -0.86 2.39
N GLY A 96 8.10 -0.94 1.07
CA GLY A 96 7.13 -0.10 0.35
C GLY A 96 5.70 -0.33 0.81
N GLY A 97 5.28 -1.60 0.93
CA GLY A 97 3.97 -1.96 1.45
C GLY A 97 3.72 -1.46 2.87
N SER A 98 4.72 -1.60 3.76
CA SER A 98 4.62 -1.12 5.14
C SER A 98 4.55 0.41 5.21
N LEU A 99 5.27 1.12 4.35
CA LEU A 99 5.23 2.57 4.29
C LEU A 99 3.86 3.07 3.83
N PHE A 100 3.35 2.59 2.69
CA PHE A 100 2.02 2.99 2.21
C PHE A 100 0.91 2.63 3.19
N HIS A 101 1.00 1.48 3.85
CA HIS A 101 0.03 1.09 4.87
C HIS A 101 0.11 2.00 6.10
N GLY A 102 1.30 2.13 6.68
CA GLY A 102 1.53 2.81 7.95
C GLY A 102 1.29 4.32 7.86
N THR A 103 1.78 4.99 6.83
CA THR A 103 1.62 6.45 6.70
C THR A 103 0.17 6.83 6.44
N HIS A 104 -0.55 6.04 5.63
CA HIS A 104 -1.97 6.24 5.39
C HIS A 104 -2.78 6.09 6.69
N ARG A 105 -2.49 5.06 7.49
CA ARG A 105 -3.16 4.90 8.80
C ARG A 105 -2.80 6.02 9.77
N LEU A 106 -1.53 6.44 9.80
CA LEU A 106 -1.04 7.52 10.64
C LEU A 106 -1.71 8.86 10.31
N LYS A 107 -1.94 9.15 9.02
CA LYS A 107 -2.68 10.35 8.57
C LYS A 107 -4.02 10.46 9.30
N PHE A 108 -4.83 9.42 9.20
CA PHE A 108 -6.17 9.41 9.80
C PHE A 108 -6.11 9.38 11.32
N MET A 109 -5.16 8.66 11.93
CA MET A 109 -4.95 8.72 13.38
C MET A 109 -4.64 10.14 13.87
N LEU A 110 -3.83 10.92 13.15
CA LEU A 110 -3.51 12.30 13.52
C LEU A 110 -4.71 13.24 13.33
N MET A 111 -5.48 13.05 12.25
CA MET A 111 -6.72 13.81 12.03
C MET A 111 -7.76 13.55 13.12
N ASP A 112 -7.94 12.28 13.49
CA ASP A 112 -8.82 11.86 14.58
C ASP A 112 -8.35 12.42 15.93
N ALA A 113 -7.03 12.50 16.14
CA ALA A 113 -6.42 13.10 17.33
C ALA A 113 -6.54 14.64 17.39
N GLY A 114 -7.04 15.30 16.34
CA GLY A 114 -7.36 16.72 16.36
C GLY A 114 -6.58 17.60 15.38
N PHE A 115 -5.70 17.02 14.54
CA PHE A 115 -5.08 17.75 13.42
C PHE A 115 -6.10 17.97 12.30
N LYS A 116 -7.00 18.94 12.50
CA LYS A 116 -8.15 19.21 11.64
C LYS A 116 -7.98 20.51 10.87
N GLY A 117 -8.58 20.56 9.69
CA GLY A 117 -8.64 21.76 8.85
C GLY A 117 -7.79 21.61 7.59
N ARG A 118 -8.18 22.36 6.55
CA ARG A 118 -7.66 22.23 5.19
C ARG A 118 -6.14 22.34 5.09
N SER A 119 -5.51 23.21 5.87
CA SER A 119 -4.05 23.37 5.87
C SER A 119 -3.33 22.20 6.53
N ALA A 120 -3.87 21.68 7.64
CA ALA A 120 -3.32 20.51 8.33
C ALA A 120 -3.47 19.25 7.48
N GLU A 121 -4.63 19.06 6.84
CA GLU A 121 -4.87 17.96 5.91
C GLU A 121 -3.89 17.99 4.73
N ALA A 122 -3.75 19.15 4.06
CA ALA A 122 -2.80 19.31 2.96
C ALA A 122 -1.35 19.06 3.40
N PHE A 123 -0.96 19.52 4.59
CA PHE A 123 0.37 19.29 5.15
C PHE A 123 0.64 17.79 5.41
N LEU A 124 -0.31 17.11 6.05
CA LEU A 124 -0.22 15.67 6.30
C LEU A 124 -0.18 14.89 4.99
N ASP A 125 -0.97 15.30 3.99
CA ASP A 125 -0.95 14.69 2.67
C ASP A 125 0.40 14.82 2.00
N VAL A 126 1.02 15.99 2.03
CA VAL A 126 2.35 16.19 1.44
C VAL A 126 3.40 15.35 2.16
N ILE A 127 3.45 15.40 3.49
CA ILE A 127 4.51 14.74 4.25
C ILE A 127 4.35 13.22 4.25
N LEU A 128 3.16 12.70 4.56
CA LEU A 128 2.96 11.27 4.78
C LEU A 128 2.95 10.49 3.47
N ASN A 129 2.34 11.04 2.40
CA ASN A 129 2.46 10.43 1.08
C ASN A 129 3.88 10.62 0.52
N GLY A 130 4.53 11.76 0.79
CA GLY A 130 5.93 12.00 0.44
C GLY A 130 6.86 10.95 1.04
N VAL A 131 6.77 10.69 2.34
CA VAL A 131 7.54 9.63 3.02
C VAL A 131 7.30 8.27 2.40
N ALA A 132 6.04 7.93 2.10
CA ALA A 132 5.72 6.65 1.47
C ALA A 132 6.35 6.51 0.07
N ILE A 133 6.24 7.55 -0.76
CA ILE A 133 6.77 7.56 -2.12
C ILE A 133 8.30 7.54 -2.11
N PHE A 134 8.96 8.49 -1.43
CA PHE A 134 10.42 8.58 -1.42
C PHE A 134 11.07 7.39 -0.72
N GLY A 135 10.47 6.89 0.37
CA GLY A 135 10.96 5.68 1.04
C GLY A 135 10.85 4.45 0.15
N SER A 136 9.72 4.29 -0.57
CA SER A 136 9.54 3.19 -1.53
C SER A 136 10.50 3.29 -2.72
N LEU A 137 10.73 4.50 -3.24
CA LEU A 137 11.72 4.74 -4.30
C LEU A 137 13.14 4.45 -3.84
N GLY A 138 13.49 4.79 -2.59
CA GLY A 138 14.77 4.41 -1.99
C GLY A 138 14.94 2.90 -1.90
N ALA A 139 13.92 2.19 -1.41
CA ALA A 139 13.92 0.73 -1.36
C ALA A 139 14.07 0.11 -2.76
N LEU A 140 13.35 0.64 -3.75
CA LEU A 140 13.48 0.22 -5.15
C LEU A 140 14.89 0.47 -5.69
N PHE A 141 15.45 1.66 -5.43
CA PHE A 141 16.79 2.02 -5.86
C PHE A 141 17.83 1.02 -5.33
N TYR A 142 17.78 0.67 -4.04
CA TYR A 142 18.70 -0.32 -3.47
C TYR A 142 18.47 -1.74 -4.02
N ALA A 143 17.21 -2.12 -4.26
CA ALA A 143 16.88 -3.41 -4.84
C ALA A 143 17.41 -3.55 -6.27
N VAL A 144 17.27 -2.50 -7.10
CA VAL A 144 17.74 -2.49 -8.49
C VAL A 144 19.25 -2.28 -8.58
N ARG A 145 19.84 -1.41 -7.75
CA ARG A 145 21.28 -1.12 -7.79
C ARG A 145 22.12 -2.37 -7.62
N GLY A 146 21.69 -3.31 -6.80
CA GLY A 146 22.42 -4.55 -6.63
C GLY A 146 22.42 -5.47 -7.87
N TRP A 147 21.59 -5.23 -8.89
CA TRP A 147 21.60 -5.99 -10.16
C TRP A 147 22.60 -5.41 -11.17
N LEU A 148 22.95 -4.14 -11.02
CA LEU A 148 23.76 -3.41 -11.99
C LEU A 148 25.27 -3.50 -11.70
N PHE A 149 25.65 -4.10 -10.56
CA PHE A 149 27.03 -4.26 -10.07
C PHE A 149 27.15 -5.56 -9.25
#